data_AF-B0N6A5-F1
#
_entry.id   AF-B0N6A5-F1
#
_cell.length_a   1.000
_cell.length_b   1.000
_cell.length_c   1.000
_cell.angle_alpha   90.00
_cell.angle_beta   90.00
_cell.angle_gamma   90.00
#
_symmetry.space_group_name_H-M   'P 1'
#
loop_
_entity.id
_entity.type
_entity.pdbx_description
1 polymer ?
#
loop_
_entity_poly.entity_id
_entity_poly.type
_entity_poly.pdbx_seq_one_letter_code
_entity_poly.pdbx_strand_id
1 'polypeptide(L)'
;MRLYFPKAIICIDSFHILKKITDCLNSVRKRILRRYKDSQEYKLLKYRYELLLKSGDKINDEKYFFDRTLGYTTSEAGVLECVLSINKELKMAYNLKEDYRVFNDVKENEYNEEEYLTDVLKEKIIM
;
A
#
# COMPACT_ATOMS: atom_id res chain seq x y z
N MET A 1 -29.81 29.61 3.89
CA MET A 1 -28.84 28.51 4.13
C MET A 1 -27.82 28.56 3.02
N ARG A 2 -26.56 28.94 3.32
CA ARG A 2 -25.51 29.12 2.32
C ARG A 2 -24.71 27.81 2.22
N LEU A 3 -24.76 27.16 1.07
CA LEU A 3 -23.92 26.00 0.78
C LEU A 3 -22.51 26.50 0.45
N TYR A 4 -21.52 26.14 1.27
CA TYR A 4 -20.13 26.59 1.11
C TYR A 4 -19.42 25.92 -0.07
N PHE A 5 -19.86 24.74 -0.49
CA PHE A 5 -19.30 23.99 -1.62
C PHE A 5 -20.41 23.37 -2.48
N PRO A 6 -21.15 24.20 -3.24
CA PRO A 6 -22.35 23.74 -3.97
C PRO A 6 -22.04 22.80 -5.15
N LYS A 7 -20.75 22.62 -5.50
CA LYS A 7 -20.28 21.74 -6.59
C LYS A 7 -19.36 20.61 -6.13
N ALA A 8 -19.08 20.48 -4.82
CA ALA A 8 -18.24 19.40 -4.34
C ALA A 8 -18.96 18.06 -4.46
N ILE A 9 -18.35 17.10 -5.14
CA ILE A 9 -18.89 15.74 -5.34
C ILE A 9 -18.46 14.85 -4.15
N ILE A 10 -17.21 14.99 -3.71
CA ILE A 10 -16.62 14.20 -2.62
C ILE A 10 -15.70 15.10 -1.79
N CYS A 11 -15.88 15.13 -0.47
CA CYS A 11 -14.93 15.68 0.48
C CYS A 11 -14.44 14.56 1.40
N ILE A 12 -13.23 14.05 1.15
CA ILE A 12 -12.62 13.03 1.99
C ILE A 12 -11.18 13.45 2.32
N ASP A 13 -10.82 13.27 3.57
CA ASP A 13 -9.47 13.48 4.08
C ASP A 13 -8.52 12.37 3.60
N SER A 14 -7.42 12.78 2.97
CA SER A 14 -6.45 11.86 2.36
C SER A 14 -5.69 11.00 3.39
N PHE A 15 -5.47 11.49 4.61
CA PHE A 15 -4.89 10.72 5.70
C PHE A 15 -5.81 9.55 6.10
N HIS A 16 -7.12 9.82 6.16
CA HIS A 16 -8.11 8.80 6.48
C HIS A 16 -8.23 7.74 5.38
N ILE A 17 -8.08 8.12 4.11
CA ILE A 17 -8.03 7.16 2.99
C ILE A 17 -6.77 6.31 3.07
N LEU A 18 -5.59 6.91 3.22
CA LEU A 18 -4.32 6.18 3.30
C LEU A 18 -4.32 5.18 4.46
N LYS A 19 -4.86 5.60 5.62
CA LYS A 19 -5.07 4.72 6.77
C LYS A 19 -5.98 3.54 6.43
N LYS A 20 -7.14 3.79 5.81
CA LYS A 20 -8.08 2.74 5.40
C LYS A 20 -7.45 1.74 4.42
N ILE A 21 -6.71 2.22 3.42
CA ILE A 21 -6.02 1.35 2.45
C ILE A 21 -4.98 0.48 3.17
N THR A 22 -4.22 1.07 4.08
CA THR A 22 -3.22 0.35 4.90
C THR A 22 -3.86 -0.72 5.79
N ASP A 23 -5.00 -0.42 6.41
CA ASP A 23 -5.78 -1.37 7.21
C ASP A 23 -6.33 -2.53 6.35
N CYS A 24 -6.78 -2.22 5.13
CA CYS A 24 -7.20 -3.22 4.14
C CYS A 24 -6.04 -4.14 3.74
N LEU A 25 -4.86 -3.59 3.43
CA LEU A 25 -3.64 -4.36 3.14
C LEU A 25 -3.29 -5.30 4.31
N ASN A 26 -3.34 -4.80 5.54
CA ASN A 26 -3.11 -5.62 6.73
C ASN A 26 -4.15 -6.74 6.90
N SER A 27 -5.40 -6.47 6.53
CA SER A 27 -6.48 -7.46 6.58
C SER A 27 -6.28 -8.57 5.53
N VAL A 28 -5.90 -8.19 4.30
CA VAL A 28 -5.52 -9.13 3.22
C VAL A 28 -4.35 -10.02 3.68
N ARG A 29 -3.30 -9.41 4.23
CA ARG A 29 -2.15 -10.14 4.79
C ARG A 29 -2.58 -11.14 5.87
N LYS A 30 -3.39 -10.73 6.86
CA LYS A 30 -3.87 -11.62 7.93
C LYS A 30 -4.70 -12.78 7.36
N ARG A 31 -5.54 -12.53 6.35
CA ARG A 31 -6.33 -13.57 5.68
C ARG A 31 -5.43 -14.58 4.96
N ILE A 32 -4.40 -14.12 4.27
CA ILE A 32 -3.42 -14.98 3.58
C ILE A 32 -2.57 -15.74 4.59
N LEU A 33 -2.09 -15.08 5.65
CA LEU A 33 -1.30 -15.68 6.73
C LEU A 33 -1.99 -16.90 7.33
N ARG A 34 -3.32 -16.84 7.54
CA ARG A 34 -4.10 -17.96 8.09
C ARG A 34 -4.09 -19.24 7.24
N ARG A 35 -3.70 -19.15 5.96
CA ARG A 35 -3.57 -20.30 5.05
C ARG A 35 -2.26 -21.07 5.24
N TYR A 36 -1.26 -20.46 5.87
CA TYR A 36 0.05 -21.06 6.10
C TYR A 36 0.19 -21.49 7.56
N LYS A 37 0.94 -22.58 7.80
CA LYS A 37 1.30 -23.08 9.14
C LYS A 37 2.77 -23.45 9.15
N ASP A 38 3.53 -22.87 10.08
CA ASP A 38 4.95 -23.14 10.34
C ASP A 38 5.91 -23.11 9.13
N SER A 39 5.45 -22.56 8.00
CA SER A 39 6.24 -22.42 6.78
C SER A 39 7.09 -21.15 6.78
N GLN A 40 7.99 -21.04 5.80
CA GLN A 40 8.79 -19.83 5.62
C GLN A 40 7.88 -18.63 5.30
N GLU A 41 6.87 -18.83 4.47
CA GLU A 41 5.86 -17.83 4.10
C GLU A 41 5.08 -17.35 5.33
N TYR A 42 4.72 -18.27 6.24
CA TYR A 42 4.10 -17.89 7.51
C TYR A 42 5.01 -16.94 8.31
N LYS A 43 6.29 -17.28 8.45
CA LYS A 43 7.26 -16.46 9.19
C LYS A 43 7.46 -15.10 8.52
N LEU A 44 7.59 -15.05 7.20
CA LEU A 44 7.70 -13.81 6.42
C LEU A 44 6.45 -12.93 6.63
N LEU A 45 5.25 -13.46 6.42
CA LEU A 45 3.99 -12.73 6.59
C LEU A 45 3.70 -12.30 8.03
N LYS A 46 4.26 -13.00 9.03
CA LYS A 46 4.07 -12.71 10.45
C LYS A 46 5.09 -11.72 11.01
N TYR A 47 6.37 -11.92 10.71
CA TYR A 47 7.46 -11.18 11.34
C TYR A 47 8.02 -10.06 10.48
N ARG A 48 7.81 -10.09 9.15
CA ARG A 48 8.30 -9.06 8.21
C ARG A 48 7.19 -8.14 7.70
N TYR A 49 6.00 -8.19 8.29
CA TYR A 49 4.83 -7.43 7.83
C TYR A 49 5.03 -5.90 7.86
N GLU A 50 5.91 -5.40 8.74
CA GLU A 50 6.19 -3.97 8.86
C GLU A 50 6.73 -3.38 7.56
N LEU A 51 7.45 -4.18 6.76
CA LEU A 51 7.94 -3.76 5.43
C LEU A 51 6.80 -3.44 4.46
N LEU A 52 5.63 -4.08 4.60
CA LEU A 52 4.45 -3.78 3.78
C LEU A 52 3.82 -2.42 4.15
N LEU A 53 3.98 -2.00 5.42
CA LEU A 53 3.37 -0.79 5.95
C LEU A 53 4.29 0.42 5.81
N LYS A 54 5.60 0.20 5.76
CA LYS A 54 6.61 1.22 5.50
C LYS A 54 6.40 1.83 4.11
N SER A 55 6.70 3.12 3.97
CA SER A 55 6.68 3.80 2.68
C SER A 55 7.78 3.23 1.78
N GLY A 56 7.49 3.03 0.49
CA GLY A 56 8.41 2.39 -0.45
C GLY A 56 9.75 3.12 -0.56
N ASP A 57 9.75 4.45 -0.49
CA ASP A 57 10.93 5.33 -0.47
C ASP A 57 11.85 5.10 0.74
N LYS A 58 11.33 4.53 1.83
CA LYS A 58 12.09 4.27 3.06
C LYS A 58 12.62 2.85 3.13
N ILE A 59 12.31 2.00 2.16
CA ILE A 59 12.82 0.62 2.11
C ILE A 59 14.31 0.68 1.74
N ASN A 60 15.15 0.10 2.60
CA ASN A 60 16.58 0.12 2.39
C ASN A 60 17.03 -1.00 1.45
N ASP A 61 17.60 -0.63 0.29
CA ASP A 61 18.17 -1.59 -0.66
C ASP A 61 19.71 -1.68 -0.61
N GLU A 62 20.38 -0.72 0.02
CA GLU A 62 21.84 -0.63 0.06
C GLU A 62 22.45 -1.48 1.18
N LYS A 63 21.73 -1.63 2.30
CA LYS A 63 22.23 -2.30 3.50
C LYS A 63 21.82 -3.77 3.52
N TYR A 64 22.82 -4.63 3.38
CA TYR A 64 22.65 -6.08 3.44
C TYR A 64 22.79 -6.61 4.87
N PHE A 65 21.96 -7.58 5.23
CA PHE A 65 22.03 -8.29 6.50
C PHE A 65 21.61 -9.76 6.33
N PHE A 66 22.06 -10.62 7.23
CA PHE A 66 21.64 -12.02 7.24
C PHE A 66 20.22 -12.16 7.80
N ASP A 67 19.28 -12.58 6.95
CA ASP A 67 17.90 -12.83 7.37
C ASP A 67 17.74 -14.30 7.80
N ARG A 68 17.42 -14.51 9.09
CA ARG A 68 17.24 -15.85 9.66
C ARG A 68 16.03 -16.61 9.12
N THR A 69 15.03 -15.92 8.59
CA THR A 69 13.84 -16.54 7.98
C THR A 69 14.15 -17.02 6.57
N LEU A 70 14.90 -16.23 5.81
CA LEU A 70 15.31 -16.55 4.44
C LEU A 70 16.52 -17.49 4.38
N GLY A 71 17.39 -17.46 5.38
CA GLY A 71 18.59 -18.29 5.44
C GLY A 71 19.76 -17.76 4.61
N TYR A 72 19.67 -16.52 4.10
CA TYR A 72 20.72 -15.87 3.32
C TYR A 72 20.77 -14.37 3.59
N THR A 73 21.85 -13.74 3.12
CA THR A 73 22.07 -12.30 3.23
C THR A 73 21.32 -11.53 2.15
N THR A 74 20.51 -10.55 2.55
CA THR A 74 19.67 -9.74 1.64
C THR A 74 19.47 -8.32 2.19
N SER A 75 18.96 -7.41 1.35
CA SER A 75 18.48 -6.08 1.73
C SER A 75 17.02 -6.12 2.24
N GLU A 76 16.51 -5.01 2.81
CA GLU A 76 15.09 -4.91 3.16
C GLU A 76 14.19 -5.05 1.92
N ALA A 77 14.63 -4.49 0.79
CA ALA A 77 13.91 -4.61 -0.49
C ALA A 77 13.82 -6.06 -0.95
N GLY A 78 14.91 -6.83 -0.81
CA GLY A 78 14.89 -8.27 -1.11
C GLY A 78 13.94 -9.05 -0.21
N VAL A 79 13.89 -8.74 1.10
CA VAL A 79 12.90 -9.35 2.02
C VAL A 79 11.48 -8.98 1.60
N LEU A 80 11.24 -7.71 1.25
CA LEU A 80 9.94 -7.24 0.79
C LEU A 80 9.49 -7.96 -0.49
N GLU A 81 10.35 -8.11 -1.50
CA GLU A 81 10.01 -8.84 -2.72
C GLU A 81 9.68 -10.31 -2.43
N CYS A 82 10.42 -10.95 -1.51
CA CYS A 82 10.09 -12.29 -1.03
C CYS A 82 8.72 -12.35 -0.33
N VAL A 83 8.30 -11.31 0.39
CA VAL A 83 6.97 -11.26 1.00
C VAL A 83 5.89 -11.08 -0.07
N LEU A 84 6.12 -10.20 -1.05
CA LEU A 84 5.17 -9.90 -2.12
C LEU A 84 4.99 -11.06 -3.11
N SER A 85 6.02 -11.90 -3.29
CA SER A 85 5.96 -13.07 -4.16
C SER A 85 5.06 -14.19 -3.60
N ILE A 86 4.77 -14.19 -2.29
CA ILE A 86 3.93 -15.21 -1.63
C ILE A 86 2.50 -15.23 -2.20
N ASN A 87 1.96 -14.08 -2.60
CA ASN A 87 0.60 -14.00 -3.09
C ASN A 87 0.34 -12.78 -3.99
N LYS A 88 -0.25 -13.02 -5.17
CA LYS A 88 -0.60 -11.98 -6.14
C LYS A 88 -1.54 -10.91 -5.58
N GLU A 89 -2.54 -11.29 -4.78
CA GLU A 89 -3.48 -10.36 -4.16
C GLU A 89 -2.80 -9.47 -3.13
N LEU A 90 -1.86 -10.02 -2.35
CA LEU A 90 -1.05 -9.23 -1.42
C LEU A 90 -0.20 -8.19 -2.16
N LYS A 91 0.44 -8.59 -3.26
CA LYS A 91 1.22 -7.69 -4.11
C LYS A 91 0.37 -6.57 -4.70
N MET A 92 -0.84 -6.91 -5.19
CA MET A 92 -1.80 -5.91 -5.67
C MET A 92 -2.23 -4.92 -4.59
N ALA A 93 -2.54 -5.41 -3.38
CA ALA A 93 -2.93 -4.55 -2.27
C ALA A 93 -1.78 -3.62 -1.82
N TYR A 94 -0.54 -4.10 -1.85
CA TYR A 94 0.64 -3.29 -1.55
C TYR A 94 0.84 -2.19 -2.61
N ASN A 95 0.78 -2.55 -3.89
CA ASN A 95 0.92 -1.59 -4.99
C ASN A 95 -0.14 -0.49 -4.89
N LEU A 96 -1.41 -0.84 -4.65
CA LEU A 96 -2.48 0.16 -4.48
C LEU A 96 -2.20 1.15 -3.34
N LYS A 97 -1.59 0.68 -2.25
CA LYS A 97 -1.17 1.54 -1.14
C LYS A 97 -0.06 2.50 -1.55
N GLU A 98 0.95 2.03 -2.29
CA GLU A 98 2.02 2.90 -2.79
C GLU A 98 1.53 3.85 -3.88
N ASP A 99 0.68 3.41 -4.81
CA ASP A 99 0.09 4.25 -5.86
C ASP A 99 -0.69 5.42 -5.24
N TYR A 100 -1.52 5.14 -4.22
CA TYR A 100 -2.25 6.18 -3.50
C TYR A 100 -1.32 7.11 -2.71
N ARG A 101 -0.25 6.58 -2.10
CA ARG A 101 0.74 7.40 -1.41
C ARG A 101 1.41 8.37 -2.38
N VAL A 102 1.88 7.89 -3.53
CA VAL A 102 2.48 8.73 -4.57
C VAL A 102 1.50 9.78 -5.07
N PHE A 103 0.24 9.39 -5.33
CA PHE A 103 -0.82 10.33 -5.72
C PHE A 103 -1.02 11.44 -4.67
N ASN A 104 -1.01 11.08 -3.38
CA ASN A 104 -1.14 12.05 -2.30
C ASN A 104 0.09 12.96 -2.15
N ASP A 105 1.31 12.42 -2.29
CA ASP A 105 2.55 13.19 -2.21
C ASP A 105 2.69 14.18 -3.39
N VAL A 106 2.19 13.83 -4.58
CA VAL A 106 2.13 14.74 -5.75
C VAL A 106 1.15 15.89 -5.51
N LYS A 107 0.01 15.63 -4.85
CA LYS A 107 -0.99 16.67 -4.54
C LYS A 107 -0.52 17.72 -3.52
N GLU A 108 0.40 17.38 -2.61
CA GLU A 108 1.03 18.39 -1.76
C GLU A 108 2.02 19.29 -2.53
N ASN A 109 2.51 18.86 -3.69
CA ASN A 109 3.55 19.57 -4.47
C ASN A 109 3.03 20.26 -5.75
N GLU A 110 1.87 19.88 -6.28
CA GLU A 110 1.20 20.54 -7.40
C GLU A 110 -0.30 20.75 -7.12
N TYR A 111 -0.71 22.01 -6.94
CA TYR A 111 -2.11 22.41 -7.05
C TYR A 111 -2.59 22.16 -8.49
N ASN A 112 -3.22 21.01 -8.75
CA ASN A 112 -4.18 20.82 -9.84
C ASN A 112 -4.98 19.52 -9.63
N GLU A 113 -5.89 19.55 -8.65
CA GLU A 113 -6.72 18.38 -8.31
C GLU A 113 -7.91 18.13 -9.27
N GLU A 114 -8.26 19.08 -10.13
CA GLU A 114 -9.55 19.04 -10.85
C GLU A 114 -9.53 18.19 -12.14
N GLU A 115 -8.39 17.84 -12.72
CA GLU A 115 -8.38 17.18 -14.03
C GLU A 115 -8.34 15.65 -13.92
N TYR A 116 -7.42 15.09 -13.12
CA TYR A 116 -7.20 13.63 -13.08
C TYR A 116 -8.31 12.82 -12.40
N LEU A 117 -8.84 13.28 -11.26
CA LEU A 117 -9.86 12.54 -10.52
C LEU A 117 -11.21 12.58 -11.26
N THR A 118 -11.47 13.67 -11.98
CA THR A 118 -12.70 13.89 -12.73
C THR A 118 -12.76 12.98 -13.96
N ASP A 119 -11.63 12.72 -14.61
CA ASP A 119 -11.58 11.78 -15.73
C ASP A 119 -11.76 10.33 -15.28
N VAL A 120 -11.12 9.92 -14.18
CA VAL A 120 -11.27 8.56 -13.61
C VAL A 120 -12.69 8.31 -13.08
N LEU A 121 -13.34 9.34 -12.51
CA LEU A 121 -14.71 9.22 -11.99
C LEU A 121 -15.76 9.28 -13.10
N LYS A 122 -15.54 10.06 -14.17
CA LYS A 122 -16.44 10.10 -15.35
C LYS A 122 -16.51 8.75 -16.07
N GLU A 123 -15.39 8.04 -16.18
CA GLU A 123 -15.36 6.71 -16.82
C GLU A 123 -16.08 5.62 -16.02
N LYS A 124 -16.25 5.79 -14.69
CA LYS A 124 -16.81 4.73 -13.82
C LYS A 124 -18.20 5.01 -13.27
N ILE A 125 -18.69 6.24 -13.34
CA ILE A 125 -20.01 6.64 -12.83
C ILE A 125 -21.05 6.79 -13.96
N ILE A 126 -20.63 6.79 -15.23
CA ILE A 126 -21.52 6.69 -16.40
C ILE A 126 -21.50 5.24 -16.92
N MET A 127 -21.99 4.32 -16.08
CA MET A 127 -22.53 3.01 -16.44
C MET A 127 -23.51 2.59 -15.34
#